data_AF-A0A094KXQ9-F1
#
_entry.id   AF-A0A094KXQ9-F1
#
_cell.length_a   1.000
_cell.length_b   1.000
_cell.length_c   1.000
_cell.angle_alpha   90.00
_cell.angle_beta   90.00
_cell.angle_gamma   90.00
#
_symmetry.space_group_name_H-M   'P 1'
#
loop_
_entity.id
_entity.type
_entity.pdbx_description
1 polymer ?
#
loop_
_entity_poly.entity_id
_entity_poly.type
_entity_poly.pdbx_seq_one_letter_code
_entity_poly.pdbx_strand_id
1 'polypeptide(L)'
;GDALLDAGESMKRLAEVKDSLDIEVKQNFIDPLQNLCDKDLKEIQHHLKKLEGRRLDFDYKKKRQGKIPDEELRQAMEKFEESKEVAETSMHNLLETDIEQVSQLSALVDAQLDYHRQAVQILDELAEKLKRR
;
A
#
# COMPACT_ATOMS: atom_id res chain seq x y z
N GLY A 1 -45.39 14.62 11.64
CA GLY A 1 -44.82 13.45 10.93
C GLY A 1 -43.79 13.90 9.93
N ASP A 2 -44.15 14.85 9.08
CA ASP A 2 -43.39 15.21 7.89
C ASP A 2 -41.93 15.69 8.12
N ALA A 3 -41.65 16.38 9.23
CA ALA A 3 -40.27 16.75 9.57
C ALA A 3 -39.37 15.53 9.85
N LEU A 4 -39.93 14.45 10.41
CA LEU A 4 -39.22 13.18 10.58
C LEU A 4 -39.02 12.46 9.26
N LEU A 5 -39.95 12.61 8.30
CA LEU A 5 -39.78 12.07 6.95
C LEU A 5 -38.65 12.79 6.20
N ASP A 6 -38.63 14.12 6.21
CA ASP A 6 -37.56 14.93 5.60
C ASP A 6 -36.17 14.57 6.15
N ALA A 7 -36.08 14.41 7.47
CA ALA A 7 -34.85 13.98 8.14
C ALA A 7 -34.46 12.55 7.73
N GLY A 8 -35.41 11.62 7.72
CA GLY A 8 -35.18 10.23 7.32
C GLY A 8 -34.66 10.09 5.89
N GLU A 9 -35.23 10.84 4.94
CA GLU A 9 -34.75 10.87 3.55
C GLU A 9 -33.32 11.42 3.46
N SER A 10 -33.02 12.49 4.20
CA SER A 10 -31.68 13.08 4.23
C SER A 10 -30.65 12.12 4.83
N MET A 11 -31.02 11.38 5.89
CA MET A 11 -30.16 10.35 6.47
C MET A 11 -29.91 9.20 5.49
N LYS A 12 -30.90 8.81 4.69
CA LYS A 12 -30.71 7.81 3.62
C LYS A 12 -29.70 8.29 2.58
N ARG A 13 -29.80 9.54 2.12
CA ARG A 13 -28.82 10.14 1.20
C ARG A 13 -27.41 10.18 1.79
N LEU A 14 -27.27 10.51 3.08
CA LEU A 14 -25.97 10.45 3.76
C LEU A 14 -25.38 9.04 3.80
N ALA A 15 -26.22 8.01 3.98
CA ALA A 15 -25.76 6.62 3.93
C ALA A 15 -25.25 6.25 2.53
N GLU A 16 -25.95 6.64 1.46
CA GLU A 16 -25.52 6.40 0.07
C GLU A 16 -24.18 7.09 -0.25
N VAL A 17 -23.98 8.31 0.24
CA VAL A 17 -22.71 9.05 0.12
C VAL A 17 -21.60 8.38 0.92
N LYS A 18 -21.92 7.80 2.09
CA LYS A 18 -20.96 7.01 2.87
C LYS A 18 -20.56 5.70 2.18
N ASP A 19 -21.51 4.98 1.59
CA ASP A 19 -21.21 3.76 0.84
C ASP A 19 -20.27 4.07 -0.35
N SER A 20 -20.48 5.23 -0.99
CA SER A 20 -19.61 5.72 -2.07
C SER A 20 -18.19 5.99 -1.57
N LEU A 21 -18.04 6.65 -0.41
CA LEU A 21 -16.72 6.84 0.24
C LEU A 21 -16.03 5.49 0.51
N ASP A 22 -16.77 4.53 1.08
CA ASP A 22 -16.20 3.24 1.45
C ASP A 22 -15.70 2.48 0.20
N ILE A 23 -16.41 2.58 -0.93
CA ILE A 23 -15.97 2.04 -2.23
C ILE A 23 -14.73 2.76 -2.75
N GLU A 24 -14.74 4.09 -2.79
CA GLU A 24 -13.62 4.90 -3.30
C GLU A 24 -12.33 4.65 -2.51
N VAL A 25 -12.41 4.67 -1.18
CA VAL A 25 -11.26 4.39 -0.31
C VAL A 25 -10.77 2.96 -0.49
N LYS A 26 -11.69 1.99 -0.64
CA LYS A 26 -11.31 0.60 -0.86
C LYS A 26 -10.51 0.43 -2.16
N GLN A 27 -11.02 0.99 -3.26
CA GLN A 27 -10.45 0.79 -4.59
C GLN A 27 -9.20 1.62 -4.85
N ASN A 28 -9.18 2.87 -4.37
CA ASN A 28 -8.14 3.84 -4.75
C ASN A 28 -7.05 4.04 -3.68
N PHE A 29 -7.25 3.49 -2.48
CA PHE A 29 -6.25 3.55 -1.41
C PHE A 29 -5.89 2.17 -0.85
N ILE A 30 -6.89 1.41 -0.36
CA ILE A 30 -6.63 0.13 0.32
C ILE A 30 -6.09 -0.93 -0.65
N ASP A 31 -6.74 -1.13 -1.80
CA ASP A 31 -6.33 -2.14 -2.77
C ASP A 31 -4.94 -1.91 -3.37
N PRO A 32 -4.56 -0.68 -3.75
CA PRO A 32 -3.20 -0.37 -4.17
C PRO A 32 -2.14 -0.67 -3.09
N LEU A 33 -2.39 -0.31 -1.83
CA LEU A 33 -1.47 -0.60 -0.72
C LEU A 33 -1.40 -2.09 -0.41
N GLN A 34 -2.50 -2.81 -0.53
CA GLN A 34 -2.52 -4.26 -0.37
C GLN A 34 -1.69 -4.93 -1.47
N ASN A 35 -1.82 -4.47 -2.72
CA ASN A 35 -1.01 -4.97 -3.84
C ASN A 35 0.50 -4.71 -3.61
N LEU A 36 0.86 -3.52 -3.13
CA LEU A 36 2.24 -3.17 -2.77
C LEU A 36 2.81 -4.14 -1.71
N CYS A 37 2.01 -4.45 -0.69
CA CYS A 37 2.39 -5.40 0.36
C CYS A 37 2.56 -6.83 -0.18
N ASP A 38 1.57 -7.31 -0.94
CA ASP A 38 1.50 -8.71 -1.35
C ASP A 38 2.41 -9.07 -2.51
N LYS A 39 2.87 -8.07 -3.28
CA LYS A 39 3.77 -8.25 -4.41
C LYS A 39 5.15 -7.69 -4.10
N ASP A 40 5.31 -6.37 -4.16
CA ASP A 40 6.64 -5.73 -4.19
C ASP A 40 7.41 -5.97 -2.89
N LEU A 41 6.77 -5.71 -1.74
CA LEU A 41 7.41 -5.94 -0.43
C LEU A 41 7.68 -7.43 -0.18
N LYS A 42 6.78 -8.31 -0.63
CA LYS A 42 6.94 -9.75 -0.49
C LYS A 42 8.08 -10.31 -1.36
N GLU A 43 8.23 -9.77 -2.57
CA GLU A 43 9.32 -10.11 -3.48
C GLU A 43 10.67 -9.63 -2.94
N ILE A 44 10.75 -8.37 -2.47
CA ILE A 44 11.94 -7.85 -1.79
C ILE A 44 12.30 -8.72 -0.58
N GLN A 45 11.31 -9.09 0.25
CA GLN A 45 11.54 -9.97 1.39
C GLN A 45 12.09 -11.34 0.95
N HIS A 46 11.62 -11.89 -0.17
CA HIS A 46 12.14 -13.12 -0.74
C HIS A 46 13.61 -12.96 -1.17
N HIS A 47 13.95 -11.88 -1.88
CA HIS A 47 15.32 -11.60 -2.30
C HIS A 47 16.27 -11.41 -1.11
N LEU A 48 15.87 -10.66 -0.09
CA LEU A 48 16.66 -10.47 1.14
C LEU A 48 16.89 -11.79 1.88
N LYS A 49 15.87 -12.67 1.97
CA LYS A 49 16.04 -14.00 2.58
C LYS A 49 17.01 -14.88 1.78
N LYS A 50 16.96 -14.82 0.46
CA LYS A 50 17.90 -15.54 -0.43
C LYS A 50 19.32 -15.01 -0.28
N LEU A 51 19.49 -13.69 -0.25
CA LEU A 51 20.76 -13.02 -0.03
C LEU A 51 21.39 -13.43 1.29
N GLU A 52 20.63 -13.41 2.40
CA GLU A 52 21.16 -13.83 3.70
C GLU A 52 21.62 -15.29 3.70
N GLY A 53 20.86 -16.17 3.05
CA GLY A 53 21.29 -17.57 2.86
C GLY A 53 22.60 -17.71 2.08
N ARG A 54 22.77 -16.94 1.00
CA ARG A 54 24.01 -16.92 0.20
C ARG A 54 25.20 -16.34 0.96
N ARG A 55 24.97 -15.28 1.73
CA ARG A 55 25.96 -14.64 2.60
C ARG A 55 26.51 -15.63 3.62
N LEU A 56 25.62 -16.37 4.29
CA LEU A 56 25.98 -17.39 5.27
C LEU A 56 26.76 -18.56 4.65
N ASP A 57 26.36 -19.04 3.46
CA ASP A 57 27.09 -20.10 2.72
C ASP A 57 28.50 -19.64 2.34
N PHE A 58 28.63 -18.42 1.80
CA PHE A 58 29.91 -17.83 1.46
C PHE A 58 30.81 -17.66 2.69
N ASP A 59 30.30 -17.13 3.79
CA ASP A 59 31.05 -16.97 5.05
C ASP A 59 31.56 -18.32 5.58
N TYR A 60 30.72 -19.36 5.53
CA TYR A 60 31.09 -20.71 5.94
C TYR A 60 32.22 -21.28 5.08
N LYS A 61 32.12 -21.17 3.75
CA LYS A 61 33.12 -21.66 2.80
C LYS A 61 34.43 -20.89 2.91
N LYS A 62 34.36 -19.56 3.07
CA LYS A 62 35.52 -18.68 3.27
C LYS A 62 36.32 -19.06 4.50
N LYS A 63 35.66 -19.42 5.62
CA LYS A 63 36.33 -19.94 6.82
C LYS A 63 37.04 -21.28 6.61
N ARG A 64 36.69 -22.03 5.56
CA ARG A 64 37.28 -23.32 5.19
C ARG A 64 38.21 -23.22 3.97
N GLN A 65 38.64 -22.03 3.59
CA GLN A 65 39.58 -21.82 2.49
C GLN A 65 40.82 -22.71 2.66
N GLY A 66 41.27 -23.34 1.57
CA GLY A 66 42.34 -24.35 1.58
C GLY A 66 41.92 -25.76 2.01
N LYS A 67 40.69 -25.94 2.52
CA LYS A 67 40.07 -27.27 2.79
C LYS A 67 38.94 -27.61 1.83
N ILE A 68 38.55 -26.68 0.97
CA ILE A 68 37.55 -26.84 -0.08
C ILE A 68 38.16 -26.39 -1.42
N PRO A 69 37.66 -26.88 -2.57
CA PRO A 69 38.11 -26.41 -3.88
C PRO A 69 37.88 -24.90 -4.04
N ASP A 70 38.87 -24.19 -4.59
CA ASP A 70 38.77 -22.73 -4.82
C ASP A 70 37.59 -22.37 -5.73
N GLU A 71 37.27 -23.26 -6.67
CA GLU A 71 36.11 -23.12 -7.56
C GLU A 71 34.79 -23.09 -6.78
N GLU A 72 34.66 -23.88 -5.70
CA GLU A 72 33.47 -23.88 -4.86
C GLU A 72 33.33 -22.58 -4.06
N LEU A 73 34.46 -22.03 -3.60
CA LEU A 73 34.49 -20.73 -2.92
C LEU A 73 34.14 -19.58 -3.87
N ARG A 74 34.69 -19.61 -5.10
CA ARG A 74 34.39 -18.63 -6.16
C ARG A 74 32.91 -18.63 -6.51
N GLN A 75 32.31 -19.81 -6.73
CA GLN A 75 30.88 -19.92 -7.02
C GLN A 75 29.98 -19.43 -5.88
N ALA A 76 30.41 -19.59 -4.62
CA ALA A 76 29.66 -19.07 -3.48
C ALA A 76 29.71 -17.53 -3.42
N MET A 77 30.85 -16.94 -3.77
CA MET A 77 31.01 -15.49 -3.89
C MET A 77 30.12 -14.92 -5.01
N GLU A 78 30.18 -15.50 -6.21
CA GLU A 78 29.37 -15.08 -7.36
C GLU A 78 27.88 -15.11 -7.03
N LYS A 79 27.39 -16.23 -6.46
CA LYS A 79 25.97 -16.35 -6.07
C LYS A 79 25.56 -15.36 -4.98
N PHE A 80 26.47 -14.98 -4.09
CA PHE A 80 26.22 -13.93 -3.10
C PHE A 80 26.10 -12.56 -3.77
N GLU A 81 27.05 -12.20 -4.62
CA GLU A 81 27.05 -10.94 -5.37
C GLU A 81 25.82 -10.80 -6.26
N GLU A 82 25.47 -11.83 -7.04
CA GLU A 82 24.25 -11.86 -7.85
C GLU A 82 22.99 -11.64 -6.98
N SER A 83 22.89 -12.33 -5.83
CA SER A 83 21.74 -12.17 -4.95
C SER A 83 21.67 -10.80 -4.29
N LYS A 84 22.83 -10.16 -4.10
CA LYS A 84 22.94 -8.82 -3.54
C LYS A 84 22.44 -7.78 -4.55
N GLU A 85 22.91 -7.87 -5.80
CA GLU A 85 22.50 -6.99 -6.89
C GLU A 85 20.98 -7.06 -7.13
N VAL A 86 20.39 -8.25 -7.12
CA VAL A 86 18.93 -8.43 -7.26
C VAL A 86 18.17 -7.79 -6.09
N ALA A 87 18.62 -7.99 -4.85
CA ALA A 87 17.99 -7.38 -3.68
C ALA A 87 18.11 -5.85 -3.70
N GLU A 88 19.29 -5.31 -4.03
CA GLU A 88 19.53 -3.87 -4.13
C GLU A 88 18.68 -3.24 -5.24
N THR A 89 18.62 -3.86 -6.41
CA THR A 89 17.82 -3.36 -7.55
C THR A 89 16.33 -3.37 -7.22
N SER A 90 15.81 -4.46 -6.64
CA SER A 90 14.39 -4.52 -6.25
C SER A 90 14.02 -3.47 -5.20
N MET A 91 14.89 -3.24 -4.21
CA MET A 91 14.70 -2.17 -3.22
C MET A 91 14.78 -0.79 -3.85
N HIS A 92 15.69 -0.57 -4.80
CA HIS A 92 15.82 0.71 -5.49
C HIS A 92 14.58 1.03 -6.33
N ASN A 93 14.10 0.07 -7.12
CA ASN A 93 12.91 0.22 -7.94
C ASN A 93 11.68 0.60 -7.11
N LEU A 94 11.52 0.03 -5.90
CA LEU A 94 10.44 0.40 -4.98
C LEU A 94 10.58 1.83 -4.45
N LEU A 95 11.81 2.29 -4.21
CA LEU A 95 12.04 3.66 -3.72
C LEU A 95 11.84 4.70 -4.83
N GLU A 96 12.04 4.33 -6.09
CA GLU A 96 11.74 5.19 -7.24
C GLU A 96 10.24 5.36 -7.51
N THR A 97 9.37 4.51 -6.93
CA THR A 97 7.90 4.62 -7.03
C THR A 97 7.26 5.39 -5.86
N ASP A 98 8.04 6.18 -5.10
CA ASP A 98 7.53 6.99 -3.98
C ASP A 98 6.43 7.99 -4.39
N ILE A 99 6.50 8.53 -5.61
CA ILE A 99 5.48 9.41 -6.19
C ILE A 99 4.11 8.71 -6.28
N GLU A 100 4.08 7.41 -6.58
CA GLU A 100 2.83 6.64 -6.66
C GLU A 100 2.19 6.47 -5.28
N GLN A 101 3.01 6.29 -4.24
CA GLN A 101 2.55 6.16 -2.84
C GLN A 101 2.00 7.50 -2.33
N VAL A 102 2.64 8.63 -2.67
CA VAL A 102 2.09 9.96 -2.37
C VAL A 102 0.76 10.18 -3.08
N SER A 103 0.62 9.71 -4.33
CA SER A 103 -0.62 9.81 -5.09
C SER A 103 -1.76 9.01 -4.45
N GLN A 104 -1.49 7.83 -3.89
CA GLN A 104 -2.46 7.03 -3.12
C GLN A 104 -2.96 7.76 -1.88
N LEU A 105 -2.06 8.43 -1.14
CA LEU A 105 -2.45 9.27 0.01
C LEU A 105 -3.32 10.46 -0.41
N SER A 106 -3.03 11.08 -1.56
CA SER A 106 -3.89 12.13 -2.12
C SER A 106 -5.28 11.58 -2.41
N ALA A 107 -5.38 10.42 -3.06
CA ALA A 107 -6.66 9.79 -3.39
C ALA A 107 -7.55 9.54 -2.16
N LEU A 108 -6.94 9.14 -1.03
CA LEU A 108 -7.66 9.02 0.25
C LEU A 108 -8.23 10.36 0.71
N VAL A 109 -7.40 11.40 0.71
CA VAL A 109 -7.81 12.74 1.16
C VAL A 109 -8.88 13.32 0.24
N ASP A 110 -8.75 13.13 -1.08
CA ASP A 110 -9.71 13.59 -2.06
C ASP A 110 -11.07 12.91 -1.89
N ALA A 111 -11.10 11.59 -1.67
CA ALA A 111 -12.33 10.84 -1.38
C ALA A 111 -13.00 11.33 -0.08
N GLN A 112 -12.21 11.57 0.98
CA GLN A 112 -12.72 12.11 2.25
C GLN A 112 -13.28 13.53 2.08
N LEU A 113 -12.59 14.39 1.34
CA LEU A 113 -13.04 15.76 1.06
C LEU A 113 -14.35 15.76 0.29
N ASP A 114 -14.48 14.91 -0.72
CA ASP A 114 -15.70 14.80 -1.50
C ASP A 114 -16.88 14.31 -0.66
N TYR A 115 -16.70 13.24 0.13
CA TYR A 115 -17.69 12.76 1.09
C TYR A 115 -18.18 13.87 2.03
N HIS A 116 -17.26 14.61 2.65
CA HIS A 116 -17.62 15.66 3.59
C HIS A 116 -18.33 16.84 2.91
N ARG A 117 -17.94 17.22 1.70
CA ARG A 117 -18.62 18.27 0.93
C ARG A 117 -20.07 17.88 0.62
N GLN A 118 -20.28 16.65 0.12
CA GLN A 118 -21.61 16.14 -0.17
C GLN A 118 -22.47 16.03 1.10
N ALA A 119 -21.89 15.56 2.22
CA ALA A 119 -22.58 15.46 3.49
C ALA A 119 -23.04 16.83 4.03
N VAL A 120 -22.17 17.84 3.95
CA VAL A 120 -22.51 19.23 4.32
C VAL A 120 -23.67 19.73 3.47
N GLN A 121 -23.63 19.54 2.15
CA GLN A 121 -24.71 19.97 1.26
C GLN A 121 -26.06 19.34 1.64
N ILE A 122 -26.09 18.03 1.91
CA ILE A 122 -27.32 17.33 2.32
C ILE A 122 -27.85 17.87 3.65
N LEU A 123 -26.97 18.13 4.61
CA LEU A 123 -27.35 18.63 5.92
C LEU A 123 -27.83 20.10 5.87
N ASP A 124 -27.20 20.94 5.05
CA ASP A 124 -27.63 22.32 4.82
C ASP A 124 -29.03 22.37 4.17
N GLU A 125 -29.28 21.53 3.17
CA GLU A 125 -30.61 21.38 2.55
C GLU A 125 -31.67 20.98 3.59
N LEU A 126 -31.37 20.02 4.47
CA LEU A 126 -32.26 19.62 5.56
C LEU A 126 -32.48 20.76 6.56
N ALA A 127 -31.41 21.46 6.97
CA ALA A 127 -31.50 22.56 7.93
C ALA A 127 -32.39 23.69 7.39
N GLU A 128 -32.26 24.05 6.11
CA GLU A 128 -33.11 25.05 5.48
C GLU A 128 -34.57 24.60 5.36
N LYS A 129 -34.84 23.33 5.04
CA LYS A 129 -36.21 22.78 5.06
C LYS A 129 -36.84 22.86 6.44
N LEU A 130 -36.08 22.55 7.49
CA LEU A 130 -36.56 22.59 8.88
C LEU A 130 -36.79 24.02 9.39
N LYS A 131 -35.94 24.99 9.01
CA LYS A 131 -36.11 26.40 9.39
C LYS A 131 -37.34 27.06 8.75
N ARG A 132 -37.76 26.60 7.57
CA ARG A 132 -38.92 27.14 6.83
C ARG A 132 -40.26 26.61 7.35
N ARG A 133 -40.24 25.66 8.28
CA ARG A 133 -41.42 25.12 8.97
C ARG A 133 -41.66 25.90 10.26
#